data_AF-A0A923QBZ3-F1
#
_entry.id   AF-A0A923QBZ3-F1
#
_cell.length_a   1.000
_cell.length_b   1.000
_cell.length_c   1.000
_cell.angle_alpha   90.00
_cell.angle_beta   90.00
_cell.angle_gamma   90.00
#
_symmetry.space_group_name_H-M   'P 1'
#
loop_
_entity.id
_entity.type
_entity.pdbx_description
1 polymer ?
#
loop_
_entity_poly.entity_id
_entity_poly.type
_entity_poly.pdbx_seq_one_letter_code
_entity_poly.pdbx_strand_id
1 'polypeptide(L)'
;MIDPYECWLHREQVPAFVAGYALAACEAIDVDDVLDRLLDTDVGRGRWLVLPVGGPLRVELGAEPGTGAVEVRAFPTGPGADELLAALRPLGAVYGR
;
A
#
# COMPACT_ATOMS: atom_id res chain seq x y z
N MET A 1 -15.20 14.29 -2.91
CA MET A 1 -14.38 13.21 -2.35
C MET A 1 -13.30 12.93 -3.38
N ILE A 2 -12.04 12.92 -2.97
CA ILE A 2 -10.94 12.47 -3.85
C ILE A 2 -11.01 10.94 -3.80
N ASP A 3 -11.15 10.30 -4.96
CA ASP A 3 -11.17 8.84 -5.04
C ASP A 3 -9.84 8.27 -4.55
N PRO A 4 -9.84 7.12 -3.86
CA PRO A 4 -8.60 6.47 -3.46
C PRO A 4 -7.75 6.16 -4.69
N TYR A 5 -6.44 6.29 -4.55
CA TYR A 5 -5.54 5.72 -5.54
C TYR A 5 -5.42 4.23 -5.31
N GLU A 6 -5.62 3.46 -6.38
CA GLU A 6 -5.56 2.01 -6.35
C GLU A 6 -4.49 1.53 -7.33
N CYS A 7 -3.66 0.61 -6.88
CA CYS A 7 -2.73 -0.12 -7.74
C CYS A 7 -2.56 -1.56 -7.25
N TRP A 8 -1.89 -2.37 -8.06
CA TRP A 8 -1.59 -3.75 -7.73
C TRP A 8 -0.08 -3.91 -7.62
N LEU A 9 0.37 -4.93 -6.90
CA LEU A 9 1.78 -5.27 -6.77
C LEU A 9 1.91 -6.78 -6.84
N HIS A 10 2.98 -7.26 -7.45
CA HIS A 10 3.44 -8.61 -7.12
C HIS A 10 3.89 -8.62 -5.65
N ARG A 11 3.66 -9.74 -4.94
CA ARG A 11 4.08 -9.88 -3.53
C ARG A 11 5.56 -9.52 -3.29
N GLU A 12 6.43 -9.82 -4.25
CA GLU A 12 7.87 -9.49 -4.22
C GLU A 12 8.18 -7.99 -4.30
N GLN A 13 7.24 -7.17 -4.79
CA GLN A 13 7.39 -5.71 -4.88
C GLN A 13 6.92 -4.98 -3.61
N VAL A 14 6.14 -5.66 -2.75
CA VAL A 14 5.63 -5.09 -1.49
C VAL A 14 6.76 -4.52 -0.61
N PRO A 15 7.91 -5.18 -0.40
CA PRO A 15 8.98 -4.64 0.44
C PRO A 15 9.49 -3.28 -0.08
N ALA A 16 9.71 -3.15 -1.39
CA ALA A 16 10.18 -1.92 -2.00
C ALA A 16 9.12 -0.81 -1.92
N PHE A 17 7.86 -1.15 -2.12
CA PHE A 17 6.75 -0.22 -1.97
C PHE A 17 6.64 0.31 -0.53
N VAL A 18 6.64 -0.57 0.47
CA VAL A 18 6.53 -0.22 1.89
C VAL A 18 7.72 0.62 2.34
N ALA A 19 8.94 0.27 1.95
CA ALA A 19 10.13 1.04 2.25
C ALA A 19 10.10 2.43 1.58
N GLY A 20 9.65 2.51 0.32
CA GLY A 20 9.48 3.79 -0.37
C GLY A 20 8.42 4.67 0.28
N TYR A 21 7.33 4.08 0.76
CA TYR A 21 6.30 4.79 1.51
C TYR A 21 6.80 5.31 2.85
N ALA A 22 7.47 4.46 3.62
CA ALA A 22 8.11 4.83 4.89
C ALA A 22 9.07 6.01 4.70
N LEU A 23 9.94 5.95 3.68
CA LEU A 23 10.89 7.00 3.35
C LEU A 23 10.18 8.32 2.99
N ALA A 24 9.18 8.26 2.12
CA ALA A 24 8.47 9.44 1.66
C ALA A 24 7.57 10.05 2.75
N ALA A 25 7.09 9.23 3.68
CA ALA A 25 6.36 9.68 4.88
C ALA A 25 7.28 10.13 6.02
N CYS A 26 8.61 9.97 5.90
CA CYS A 26 9.57 10.19 6.98
C CYS A 26 9.28 9.38 8.25
N GLU A 27 8.77 8.15 8.09
CA GLU A 27 8.41 7.24 9.19
C GLU A 27 9.18 5.93 9.08
N ALA A 28 9.29 5.20 10.20
CA ALA A 28 9.86 3.87 10.21
C ALA A 28 8.75 2.81 10.18
N ILE A 29 8.85 1.86 9.28
CA ILE A 29 7.94 0.71 9.18
C ILE A 29 8.78 -0.56 9.22
N ASP A 30 8.36 -1.51 10.06
CA ASP A 30 8.90 -2.87 10.04
C ASP A 30 8.31 -3.61 8.84
N VAL A 31 9.13 -3.79 7.79
CA VAL A 31 8.70 -4.41 6.54
C VAL A 31 8.36 -5.89 6.75
N ASP A 32 9.08 -6.59 7.63
CA ASP A 32 8.86 -8.01 7.87
C ASP A 32 7.53 -8.23 8.62
N ASP A 33 7.22 -7.40 9.63
CA ASP A 33 5.89 -7.40 10.28
C ASP A 33 4.76 -7.17 9.27
N VAL A 34 4.96 -6.24 8.32
CA VAL A 34 3.98 -5.98 7.26
C VAL A 34 3.77 -7.21 6.38
N LEU A 35 4.83 -7.90 5.98
CA LEU A 35 4.74 -9.10 5.14
C LEU A 35 4.07 -10.27 5.87
N ASP A 36 4.37 -10.44 7.15
CA ASP A 36 3.75 -11.46 7.99
C ASP A 36 2.24 -11.19 8.14
N ARG A 37 1.87 -9.96 8.49
CA ARG A 37 0.46 -9.57 8.65
C ARG A 37 -0.32 -9.58 7.34
N LEU A 38 0.35 -9.38 6.21
CA LEU A 38 -0.28 -9.48 4.89
C LEU A 38 -0.80 -10.89 4.62
N LEU A 39 -0.22 -11.94 5.23
CA LEU A 39 -0.70 -13.33 5.09
C LEU A 39 -2.13 -13.52 5.61
N ASP A 40 -2.59 -12.65 6.51
CA ASP A 40 -3.93 -12.71 7.11
C ASP A 40 -4.98 -11.87 6.36
N THR A 41 -4.57 -11.22 5.26
CA THR A 41 -5.44 -10.37 4.42
C THR A 41 -6.11 -11.16 3.28
N ASP A 42 -7.25 -10.65 2.81
CA ASP A 42 -8.04 -11.26 1.73
C ASP A 42 -8.95 -10.18 1.13
N VAL A 43 -8.61 -9.70 -0.06
CA VAL A 43 -9.38 -8.68 -0.79
C VAL A 43 -10.82 -9.13 -1.03
N GLY A 44 -11.03 -10.39 -1.42
CA GLY A 44 -12.36 -10.95 -1.72
C GLY A 44 -13.25 -11.05 -0.48
N ARG A 45 -12.66 -11.07 0.71
CA ARG A 45 -13.36 -11.03 2.01
C ARG A 45 -13.32 -9.65 2.68
N GLY A 46 -12.79 -8.63 2.01
CA GLY A 46 -12.69 -7.27 2.55
C GLY A 46 -11.75 -7.16 3.76
N ARG A 47 -10.75 -8.03 3.87
CA ARG A 47 -9.74 -7.99 4.95
C ARG A 47 -8.50 -7.28 4.45
N TRP A 48 -8.18 -6.16 5.08
CA TRP A 48 -7.09 -5.26 4.68
C TRP A 48 -6.13 -5.04 5.84
N LEU A 49 -4.84 -4.96 5.51
CA LEU A 49 -3.81 -4.47 6.41
C LEU A 49 -3.68 -2.96 6.23
N VAL A 50 -3.95 -2.20 7.27
CA VAL A 50 -3.66 -0.76 7.30
C VAL A 50 -2.22 -0.55 7.75
N LEU A 51 -1.42 0.14 6.94
CA LEU A 51 -0.04 0.47 7.30
C LEU A 51 -0.02 1.47 8.47
N PRO A 52 0.86 1.28 9.47
CA PRO A 52 0.86 2.06 10.70
C PRO A 52 1.61 3.40 10.53
N VAL A 53 1.16 4.23 9.60
CA VAL A 53 1.82 5.48 9.23
C VAL A 53 0.90 6.66 9.52
N GLY A 54 1.42 7.66 10.23
CA GLY A 54 0.68 8.86 10.69
C GLY A 54 0.57 9.99 9.67
N GLY A 55 1.13 9.80 8.47
CA GLY A 55 1.20 10.78 7.39
C GLY A 55 -0.13 11.11 6.67
N PRO A 56 -0.06 11.88 5.57
CA PRO A 56 -1.23 12.40 4.84
C PRO A 56 -1.91 11.36 3.94
N LEU A 57 -1.47 10.10 3.98
CA LEU A 57 -2.10 8.98 3.33
C LEU A 57 -2.41 7.90 4.38
N ARG A 58 -3.62 7.34 4.30
CA ARG A 58 -3.89 6.02 4.86
C ARG A 58 -3.67 5.01 3.75
N VAL A 59 -2.74 4.08 3.94
CA VAL A 59 -2.45 3.03 2.96
C VAL A 59 -2.97 1.70 3.48
N GLU A 60 -3.70 0.99 2.63
CA GLU A 60 -4.19 -0.35 2.86
C GLU A 60 -3.59 -1.33 1.87
N LEU A 61 -3.21 -2.51 2.35
CA LEU A 61 -2.72 -3.63 1.55
C LEU A 61 -3.66 -4.82 1.70
N GLY A 62 -4.00 -5.47 0.60
CA GLY A 62 -4.82 -6.68 0.60
C GLY A 62 -4.26 -7.71 -0.36
N ALA A 63 -3.97 -8.91 0.13
CA ALA A 63 -3.56 -10.01 -0.74
C ALA A 63 -4.78 -10.56 -1.50
N GLU A 64 -4.59 -10.87 -2.78
CA GLU A 64 -5.52 -11.69 -3.55
C GLU A 64 -5.09 -13.17 -3.43
N PRO A 65 -5.91 -14.02 -2.78
CA PRO A 65 -5.53 -15.40 -2.52
C PRO A 65 -5.25 -16.18 -3.82
N GLY A 66 -4.12 -16.88 -3.85
CA GLY A 66 -3.77 -17.78 -4.95
C GLY A 66 -3.21 -17.10 -6.20
N THR A 67 -3.13 -15.77 -6.27
CA THR A 67 -2.56 -15.05 -7.43
C THR A 67 -1.18 -14.48 -7.16
N GLY A 68 -0.83 -14.28 -5.88
CA GLY A 68 0.41 -13.59 -5.50
C GLY A 68 0.36 -12.08 -5.74
N ALA A 69 -0.80 -11.54 -6.12
CA ALA A 69 -1.04 -10.11 -6.27
C ALA A 69 -1.48 -9.49 -4.94
N VAL A 70 -1.14 -8.22 -4.77
CA VAL A 70 -1.47 -7.42 -3.60
C VAL A 70 -2.08 -6.12 -4.08
N GLU A 71 -3.33 -5.88 -3.73
CA GLU A 71 -3.99 -4.61 -3.98
C GLU A 71 -3.51 -3.59 -2.95
N VAL A 72 -3.22 -2.38 -3.43
CA VAL A 72 -2.84 -1.24 -2.62
C VAL A 72 -3.90 -0.17 -2.80
N ARG A 73 -4.40 0.36 -1.68
CA ARG A 73 -5.31 1.50 -1.67
C ARG A 73 -4.72 2.63 -0.84
N ALA A 74 -4.54 3.80 -1.44
CA ALA A 74 -4.07 4.99 -0.77
C ALA A 74 -5.18 6.03 -0.70
N PHE A 75 -5.57 6.37 0.52
CA PHE A 75 -6.62 7.34 0.83
C PHE A 75 -5.98 8.63 1.32
N PRO A 76 -6.18 9.77 0.62
CA PRO A 76 -5.80 11.08 1.12
C PRO A 76 -6.50 11.40 2.45
N THR A 77 -5.72 11.68 3.49
CA THR A 77 -6.23 12.02 4.84
C THR A 77 -5.92 13.47 5.24
N GLY A 78 -5.04 14.18 4.53
CA GLY A 78 -4.66 15.54 4.86
C GLY A 78 -3.77 16.24 3.83
N PRO A 79 -3.24 17.44 4.16
CA PRO A 79 -2.33 18.19 3.29
C PRO A 79 -1.05 17.40 2.98
N GLY A 80 -0.53 17.48 1.75
CA GLY A 80 0.65 16.74 1.33
C GLY A 80 0.38 15.34 0.75
N ALA A 81 -0.89 14.94 0.71
CA ALA A 81 -1.31 13.63 0.18
C ALA A 81 -0.99 13.46 -1.30
N ASP A 82 -1.20 14.51 -2.10
CA ASP A 82 -1.00 14.47 -3.55
C ASP A 82 0.49 14.32 -3.90
N GLU A 83 1.36 15.02 -3.19
CA GLU A 83 2.81 14.93 -3.35
C GLU A 83 3.33 13.55 -2.94
N LEU A 84 2.87 13.04 -1.80
CA LEU A 84 3.24 11.70 -1.33
C LEU A 84 2.74 10.63 -2.30
N LEU A 85 1.53 10.79 -2.82
CA LEU A 85 0.96 9.88 -3.81
C LEU A 85 1.74 9.91 -5.13
N ALA A 86 2.14 11.09 -5.60
CA ALA A 86 2.97 11.24 -6.79
C ALA A 86 4.33 10.52 -6.64
N ALA A 87 4.90 10.50 -5.45
CA ALA A 87 6.13 9.76 -5.15
C ALA A 87 5.94 8.23 -5.11
N LEU A 88 4.74 7.76 -4.73
CA LEU A 88 4.41 6.33 -4.67
C LEU A 88 4.01 5.72 -6.02
N ARG A 89 3.40 6.51 -6.90
CA ARG A 89 2.91 6.04 -8.22
C ARG A 89 3.94 5.23 -9.03
N PRO A 90 5.23 5.59 -9.10
CA PRO A 90 6.24 4.81 -9.82
C PRO A 90 6.53 3.44 -9.19
N LEU A 91 6.21 3.25 -7.91
CA LEU A 91 6.42 1.99 -7.18
C LEU A 91 5.24 1.02 -7.35
N GLY A 92 4.07 1.53 -7.73
CA GLY A 92 2.89 0.73 -8.07
C GLY A 92 3.02 0.08 -9.43
N ALA A 93 2.85 -1.24 -9.50
CA ALA A 93 2.72 -1.95 -10.78
C ALA A 93 1.25 -1.95 -11.18
N VAL A 94 0.84 -1.10 -12.12
CA VAL A 94 -0.50 -1.27 -12.71
C VAL A 94 -0.47 -2.60 -13.46
N TYR A 95 -1.04 -3.66 -12.89
CA TYR A 95 -1.40 -4.83 -13.67
C TYR A 95 -2.38 -4.33 -14.72
N GLY A 96 -1.85 -4.23 -15.95
CA GLY A 96 -2.66 -4.01 -17.13
C GLY A 96 -3.71 -5.10 -17.17
N ARG A 97 -4.95 -4.65 -17.20
CA ARG A 97 -6.16 -5.44 -17.40
C ARG A 97 -6.03 -6.39 -18.59
#